data_AF-A4BJN5-F1
#
_entry.id   AF-A4BJN5-F1
#
_cell.length_a   1.000
_cell.length_b   1.000
_cell.length_c   1.000
_cell.angle_alpha   90.00
_cell.angle_beta   90.00
_cell.angle_gamma   90.00
#
_symmetry.space_group_name_H-M   'P 1'
#
loop_
_entity.id
_entity.type
_entity.pdbx_description
1 polymer ?
#
loop_
_entity_poly.entity_id
_entity_poly.type
_entity_poly.pdbx_seq_one_letter_code
_entity_poly.pdbx_strand_id
1 'polypeptide(L)'
;MNGLKQFVIGVLQCQSAAPSSMCMLVKTIAELTEDQADLLAEAKRLLNVMEGEFADAIRQAQTQGLINSEQDPVRMAQRLQVQFMGLRTYIRAHGETAQVVELVEDLFEHL
;
A
#
# COMPACT_ATOMS: atom_id res chain seq x y z
N MET A 1 0.45 -1.89 16.40
CA MET A 1 -0.32 -1.31 15.27
C MET A 1 -0.17 0.20 15.06
N ASN A 2 0.01 1.05 16.09
CA ASN A 2 0.08 2.51 15.89
C ASN A 2 1.19 2.97 14.92
N GLY A 3 2.37 2.33 14.92
CA GLY A 3 3.48 2.70 14.02
C GLY A 3 3.22 2.45 12.53
N LEU A 4 2.71 1.27 12.15
CA LEU A 4 2.37 0.94 10.76
C LEU A 4 1.25 1.83 10.23
N LYS A 5 0.26 2.09 11.08
CA LYS A 5 -0.84 3.00 10.80
C LYS A 5 -0.34 4.43 10.55
N GLN A 6 0.49 4.98 11.44
CA GLN A 6 1.11 6.30 11.26
C GLN A 6 1.99 6.37 10.00
N PHE A 7 2.69 5.29 9.68
CA PHE A 7 3.44 5.20 8.41
C PHE A 7 2.51 5.27 7.20
N VAL A 8 1.42 4.50 7.17
CA VAL A 8 0.47 4.52 6.05
C VAL A 8 -0.19 5.89 5.91
N ILE A 9 -0.65 6.49 7.02
CA ILE A 9 -1.19 7.86 7.03
C ILE A 9 -0.15 8.84 6.47
N GLY A 10 1.08 8.79 6.98
CA GLY A 10 2.17 9.67 6.53
C GLY A 10 2.51 9.50 5.05
N VAL A 11 2.53 8.27 4.54
CA VAL A 11 2.82 7.99 3.13
C VAL A 11 1.66 8.42 2.21
N LEU A 12 0.41 8.33 2.67
CA LEU A 12 -0.76 8.79 1.91
C LEU A 12 -0.91 10.33 1.92
N GLN A 13 -0.50 10.98 3.01
CA GLN A 13 -0.51 12.45 3.17
C GLN A 13 0.74 13.14 2.64
N CYS A 14 1.83 12.40 2.38
CA CYS A 14 3.04 12.96 1.78
C CYS A 14 2.82 13.24 0.29
N GLN A 15 2.17 14.36 -0.02
CA GLN A 15 1.97 14.86 -1.37
C GLN A 15 2.96 15.97 -1.75
N SER A 16 3.53 16.66 -0.76
CA SER A 16 4.33 17.87 -0.97
C SER A 16 5.68 17.65 -1.68
N ALA A 17 6.15 16.40 -1.81
CA ALA A 17 7.39 16.06 -2.52
C ALA A 17 7.17 15.11 -3.73
N ALA A 18 5.95 14.63 -3.96
CA ALA A 18 5.66 13.65 -5.02
C ALA A 18 4.95 14.32 -6.20
N PRO A 19 5.38 14.09 -7.47
CA PRO A 19 4.73 14.69 -8.64
C PRO A 19 3.28 14.22 -8.87
N SER A 20 2.84 13.17 -8.17
CA SER A 20 1.50 12.58 -8.32
C SER A 20 1.05 11.91 -7.02
N SER A 21 -0.24 12.00 -6.70
CA SER A 21 -0.90 11.27 -5.60
C SER A 21 -1.08 9.77 -5.87
N MET A 22 -0.90 9.33 -7.13
CA MET A 22 -0.91 7.90 -7.48
C MET A 22 0.41 7.21 -7.17
N CYS A 23 0.33 5.89 -6.94
CA CYS A 23 1.49 5.02 -7.05
C CYS A 23 1.93 4.91 -8.53
N MET A 24 3.16 5.32 -8.84
CA MET A 24 3.70 5.29 -10.20
C MET A 24 3.75 3.86 -10.77
N LEU A 25 4.02 2.84 -9.95
CA LEU A 25 4.04 1.45 -10.39
C LEU A 25 2.66 0.99 -10.89
N VAL A 26 1.60 1.32 -10.15
CA VAL A 26 0.22 0.97 -10.52
C VAL A 26 -0.18 1.66 -11.82
N LYS A 27 0.15 2.95 -11.96
CA LYS A 27 -0.11 3.70 -13.19
C LYS A 27 0.62 3.10 -14.38
N THR A 28 1.90 2.75 -14.19
CA THR A 28 2.73 2.11 -15.22
C THR A 28 2.10 0.78 -15.66
N ILE A 29 1.68 -0.07 -14.71
CA ILE A 29 1.04 -1.35 -15.03
C ILE A 29 -0.30 -1.15 -15.77
N ALA A 30 -1.06 -0.11 -15.44
CA ALA A 30 -2.34 0.18 -16.06
C ALA A 30 -2.24 0.78 -17.47
N GLU A 31 -1.17 1.53 -17.77
CA GLU A 31 -1.01 2.25 -19.03
C GLU A 31 -0.12 1.55 -20.06
N LEU A 32 0.84 0.71 -19.63
CA LEU A 32 1.74 0.02 -20.55
C LEU A 32 1.06 -1.16 -21.26
N THR A 33 1.42 -1.34 -22.53
CA THR A 33 0.97 -2.46 -23.38
C THR A 33 2.08 -3.50 -23.57
N GLU A 34 1.77 -4.57 -24.30
CA GLU A 34 2.74 -5.63 -24.65
C GLU A 34 3.96 -5.12 -25.44
N ASP A 35 3.82 -3.99 -26.15
CA ASP A 35 4.94 -3.33 -26.85
C ASP A 35 6.04 -2.83 -25.90
N GLN A 36 5.73 -2.75 -24.60
CA GLN A 36 6.62 -2.27 -23.53
C GLN A 36 6.83 -3.37 -22.47
N ALA A 37 6.89 -4.64 -22.91
CA ALA A 37 6.92 -5.82 -22.05
C ALA A 37 7.99 -5.78 -20.95
N ASP A 38 9.22 -5.31 -21.26
CA ASP A 38 10.31 -5.26 -20.29
C ASP A 38 10.02 -4.27 -19.15
N LEU A 39 9.49 -3.10 -19.48
CA LEU A 39 9.10 -2.08 -18.49
C LEU A 39 7.89 -2.54 -17.66
N LEU A 40 6.93 -3.21 -18.30
CA LEU A 40 5.79 -3.80 -17.61
C LEU A 40 6.22 -4.90 -16.64
N ALA A 41 7.18 -5.75 -17.04
CA ALA A 41 7.74 -6.79 -16.19
C ALA A 41 8.47 -6.19 -14.98
N GLU A 42 9.27 -5.14 -15.19
CA GLU A 42 9.98 -4.48 -14.10
C GLU A 42 9.02 -3.76 -13.14
N ALA A 43 7.98 -3.09 -13.65
CA ALA A 43 6.97 -2.46 -12.80
C ALA A 43 6.22 -3.49 -11.93
N LYS A 44 5.86 -4.65 -12.50
CA LYS A 44 5.26 -5.76 -11.76
C LYS A 44 6.22 -6.33 -10.70
N ARG A 45 7.50 -6.50 -11.06
CA ARG A 45 8.53 -6.99 -10.12
C ARG A 45 8.67 -6.04 -8.93
N LEU A 46 8.78 -4.74 -9.17
CA LEU A 46 8.88 -3.73 -8.10
C LEU A 46 7.63 -3.68 -7.22
N LEU A 47 6.43 -3.87 -7.81
CA LEU A 47 5.19 -3.95 -7.05
C LEU A 47 5.14 -5.20 -6.15
N ASN A 48 5.70 -6.32 -6.62
CA ASN A 48 5.85 -7.54 -5.80
C ASN A 48 6.90 -7.39 -4.70
N VAL A 49 7.98 -6.62 -4.93
CA VAL A 49 8.95 -6.30 -3.88
C VAL A 49 8.28 -5.55 -2.74
N MET A 50 7.43 -4.55 -3.05
CA MET A 50 6.66 -3.82 -2.04
C MET A 50 5.76 -4.73 -1.20
N GLU A 51 5.11 -5.72 -1.83
CA GLU A 51 4.30 -6.72 -1.11
C GLU A 51 5.16 -7.55 -0.14
N GLY A 52 6.36 -7.95 -0.59
CA GLY A 52 7.33 -8.66 0.23
C GLY A 52 7.74 -7.87 1.48
N GLU A 53 8.05 -6.58 1.31
CA GLU A 53 8.41 -5.68 2.42
C GLU A 53 7.27 -5.55 3.44
N PHE A 54 6.01 -5.47 2.98
CA PHE A 54 4.87 -5.50 3.89
C PHE A 54 4.77 -6.82 4.66
N ALA A 55 4.99 -7.96 3.99
CA ALA A 55 4.94 -9.27 4.63
C ALA A 55 6.04 -9.42 5.70
N ASP A 56 7.23 -8.90 5.45
CA ASP A 56 8.34 -8.90 6.42
C ASP A 56 8.04 -8.01 7.63
N ALA A 57 7.49 -6.81 7.41
CA ALA A 57 7.08 -5.94 8.49
C ALA A 57 5.98 -6.58 9.37
N ILE A 58 5.02 -7.27 8.74
CA ILE A 58 3.93 -7.97 9.45
C ILE A 58 4.49 -9.17 10.23
N ARG A 59 5.39 -9.97 9.65
CA ARG A 59 6.10 -11.05 10.36
C ARG A 59 6.82 -10.53 11.59
N GLN A 60 7.55 -9.43 11.44
CA GLN A 60 8.26 -8.80 12.55
C GLN A 60 7.28 -8.37 13.65
N ALA A 61 6.16 -7.74 13.29
CA ALA A 61 5.14 -7.34 14.25
C ALA A 61 4.50 -8.55 14.96
N GLN A 62 4.25 -9.66 14.26
CA GLN A 62 3.76 -10.91 14.86
C GLN A 62 4.76 -11.50 15.86
N THR A 63 6.06 -11.49 15.53
CA THR A 63 7.12 -12.00 16.45
C THR A 63 7.21 -11.18 17.74
N GLN A 64 6.80 -9.91 17.69
CA GLN A 64 6.75 -9.01 18.85
C GLN A 64 5.41 -9.06 19.59
N GLY A 65 4.46 -9.90 19.16
CA GLY A 65 3.11 -9.99 19.74
C GLY A 65 2.23 -8.78 19.48
N LEU A 66 2.56 -7.94 18.49
CA LEU A 66 1.83 -6.72 18.16
C LEU A 66 0.64 -6.93 17.22
N ILE A 67 0.62 -8.07 16.53
CA ILE A 67 -0.41 -8.50 15.58
C ILE A 67 -0.65 -10.00 15.84
N ASN A 68 -1.88 -10.48 15.65
CA ASN A 68 -2.21 -11.89 15.80
C ASN A 68 -1.32 -12.77 14.87
N SER A 69 -0.60 -13.72 15.46
CA SER A 69 0.30 -14.65 14.77
C SER A 69 -0.41 -15.77 14.01
N GLU A 70 -1.71 -15.97 14.21
CA GLU A 70 -2.49 -17.00 13.50
C GLU A 70 -2.81 -16.62 12.05
N GLN A 71 -2.73 -15.33 11.72
CA GLN A 71 -2.98 -14.85 10.36
C GLN A 71 -1.73 -15.02 9.48
N ASP A 72 -1.93 -15.42 8.22
CA ASP A 72 -0.84 -15.52 7.24
C ASP A 72 -0.32 -14.12 6.87
N PRO A 73 0.95 -13.78 7.18
CA PRO A 73 1.53 -12.46 6.92
C PRO A 73 1.55 -12.10 5.43
N VAL A 74 1.65 -13.09 4.53
CA VAL A 74 1.61 -12.85 3.07
C VAL A 74 0.22 -12.42 2.64
N ARG A 75 -0.83 -13.09 3.13
CA ARG A 75 -2.23 -12.67 2.86
C ARG A 75 -2.55 -11.32 3.47
N MET A 76 -2.00 -11.01 4.64
CA MET A 76 -2.15 -9.68 5.25
C MET A 76 -1.47 -8.61 4.40
N ALA A 77 -0.27 -8.87 3.89
CA ALA A 77 0.46 -7.96 3.00
C ALA A 77 -0.29 -7.71 1.68
N GLN A 78 -0.84 -8.76 1.06
CA GLN A 78 -1.66 -8.65 -0.15
C GLN A 78 -2.88 -7.75 0.08
N ARG A 79 -3.62 -7.99 1.18
CA ARG A 79 -4.77 -7.16 1.56
C ARG A 79 -4.35 -5.71 1.77
N LEU A 80 -3.27 -5.48 2.53
CA LEU A 80 -2.76 -4.14 2.80
C LEU A 80 -2.38 -3.42 1.50
N GLN A 81 -1.65 -4.08 0.60
CA GLN A 81 -1.25 -3.50 -0.68
C GLN A 81 -2.45 -3.14 -1.57
N VAL A 82 -3.44 -4.03 -1.69
CA VAL A 82 -4.68 -3.76 -2.44
C VAL A 82 -5.40 -2.54 -1.89
N GLN A 83 -5.59 -2.48 -0.57
CA GLN A 83 -6.27 -1.36 0.08
C GLN A 83 -5.48 -0.06 -0.10
N PHE A 84 -4.16 -0.10 0.08
CA PHE A 84 -3.29 1.06 -0.10
C PHE A 84 -3.32 1.61 -1.54
N MET A 85 -3.34 0.73 -2.54
CA MET A 85 -3.51 1.12 -3.94
C MET A 85 -4.89 1.75 -4.19
N GLY A 86 -5.95 1.15 -3.64
CA GLY A 86 -7.31 1.68 -3.72
C GLY A 86 -7.45 3.07 -3.10
N LEU A 87 -6.88 3.28 -1.90
CA LEU A 87 -6.88 4.56 -1.20
C LEU A 87 -6.16 5.65 -1.99
N ARG A 88 -4.99 5.37 -2.58
CA ARG A 88 -4.29 6.35 -3.43
C ARG A 88 -5.14 6.77 -4.63
N THR A 89 -5.82 5.82 -5.26
CA THR A 89 -6.74 6.12 -6.37
C THR A 89 -7.94 6.94 -5.90
N TYR A 90 -8.53 6.58 -4.75
CA TYR A 90 -9.64 7.31 -4.15
C TYR A 90 -9.27 8.76 -3.80
N ILE A 91 -8.15 8.98 -3.12
CA ILE A 91 -7.62 10.31 -2.79
C ILE A 91 -7.43 11.14 -4.07
N ARG A 92 -6.90 10.54 -5.13
CA ARG A 92 -6.74 11.25 -6.41
C ARG A 92 -8.07 11.64 -7.05
N ALA A 93 -9.09 10.78 -6.95
CA ALA A 93 -10.41 11.04 -7.54
C ALA A 93 -11.21 12.08 -6.75
N HIS A 94 -11.03 12.15 -5.43
CA HIS A 94 -11.87 12.94 -4.52
C HIS A 94 -11.14 14.10 -3.83
N GLY A 95 -9.82 14.21 -3.96
CA GLY A 95 -8.97 15.15 -3.23
C GLY A 95 -8.59 14.67 -1.83
N GLU A 96 -7.67 15.38 -1.17
CA GLU A 96 -7.39 15.14 0.25
C GLU A 96 -8.56 15.64 1.09
N THR A 97 -9.20 14.73 1.81
CA THR A 97 -10.29 15.05 2.74
C THR A 97 -9.99 14.44 4.10
N ALA A 98 -10.56 15.00 5.16
CA ALA A 98 -10.47 14.41 6.50
C ALA A 98 -10.95 12.94 6.54
N GLN A 99 -11.88 12.57 5.64
CA GLN A 99 -12.37 11.20 5.47
C GLN A 99 -11.28 10.20 5.04
N VAL A 100 -10.20 10.66 4.40
CA VAL A 100 -9.09 9.76 4.02
C VAL A 100 -8.40 9.18 5.26
N VAL A 101 -8.29 9.99 6.33
CA VAL A 101 -7.73 9.51 7.59
C VAL A 101 -8.65 8.45 8.20
N GLU A 102 -9.96 8.69 8.21
CA GLU A 102 -10.97 7.72 8.70
C GLU A 102 -10.93 6.42 7.89
N LEU A 103 -10.82 6.47 6.56
CA LEU A 103 -10.70 5.27 5.73
C LEU A 103 -9.42 4.47 6.01
N VAL A 104 -8.33 5.14 6.41
CA VAL A 104 -7.10 4.49 6.85
C VAL A 104 -7.26 3.90 8.25
N GLU A 105 -7.99 4.55 9.15
CA GLU A 105 -8.35 4.02 10.46
C GLU A 105 -9.09 2.66 10.31
N ASP A 106 -10.15 2.64 9.51
CA ASP A 106 -10.99 1.45 9.26
C ASP A 106 -10.19 0.26 8.71
N LEU A 107 -9.19 0.54 7.88
CA LEU A 107 -8.30 -0.46 7.29
C LEU A 107 -7.55 -1.25 8.37
N PHE A 108 -7.08 -0.57 9.42
CA PHE A 108 -6.30 -1.18 10.49
C PHE A 108 -7.15 -1.81 11.60
N GLU A 109 -8.45 -1.53 11.65
CA GLU A 109 -9.37 -2.23 12.57
C GLU A 109 -9.62 -3.69 12.14
N HIS A 110 -9.43 -4.00 10.85
CA HIS A 110 -9.74 -5.31 10.25
C HIS A 110 -8.51 -6.09 9.78
N LEU A 111 -7.31 -5.66 10.20
CA LEU A 111 -6.02 -6.30 9.93
C LEU A 111 -5.62 -7.20 11.10
#